data_AF-A0A2P4YTB7-F1
#
_entry.id   AF-A0A2P4YTB7-F1
#
_cell.length_a   1.000
_cell.length_b   1.000
_cell.length_c   1.000
_cell.angle_alpha   90.00
_cell.angle_beta   90.00
_cell.angle_gamma   90.00
#
_symmetry.space_group_name_H-M   'P 1'
#
loop_
_entity.id
_entity.type
_entity.pdbx_description
1 polymer ?
#
loop_
_entity_poly.entity_id
_entity_poly.type
_entity_poly.pdbx_seq_one_letter_code
_entity_poly.pdbx_strand_id
1 'polypeptide(L)'
;MLAATPGETGSLAPYARHSTKNLFGWLQWVVKCNLLISFCENKLALRYTRLKPVSVETLRRTMETVTRSVERSVAAEIPEKFGLIFDGWSHHSEHYVAVFACYEGSAFPPALHALLVSDETVDFSAASHQAFLASMLARDYQKSLEQCIFLRNRRLATLIDVLLVGCASHRLNRAVTARLSECGEDIDLLQTLMVKLWTLHHSAKLRVFQN
;
A
#
# COMPACT_ATOMS: atom_id res chain seq x y z
N MET A 1 -19.32 18.90 36.44
CA MET A 1 -19.07 18.47 35.04
C MET A 1 -19.44 19.63 34.14
N LEU A 2 -18.46 20.43 33.71
CA LEU A 2 -18.67 21.46 32.69
C LEU A 2 -18.44 20.79 31.33
N ALA A 3 -19.47 20.80 30.49
CA ALA A 3 -19.43 20.26 29.15
C ALA A 3 -18.47 21.11 28.28
N ALA A 4 -17.56 20.44 27.57
CA ALA A 4 -16.71 21.06 26.57
C ALA A 4 -17.56 21.50 25.37
N THR A 5 -17.43 22.77 24.99
CA THR A 5 -18.01 23.33 23.77
C THR A 5 -17.45 22.62 22.53
N PRO A 6 -18.29 22.29 21.52
CA PRO A 6 -17.81 21.77 20.25
C PRO A 6 -17.06 22.88 19.52
N GLY A 7 -15.74 22.74 19.42
CA GLY A 7 -14.91 23.63 18.62
C GLY A 7 -15.30 23.50 17.15
N GLU A 8 -15.73 24.61 16.55
CA GLU A 8 -15.90 24.76 15.12
C GLU A 8 -14.57 24.47 14.41
N THR A 9 -14.46 23.31 13.76
CA THR A 9 -13.35 23.01 12.86
C THR A 9 -13.50 23.85 11.58
N GLY A 10 -13.23 25.15 11.68
CA GLY A 10 -13.22 26.06 10.54
C GLY A 10 -12.18 25.61 9.51
N SER A 11 -12.58 25.48 8.25
CA SER A 11 -11.67 25.14 7.15
C SER A 11 -10.53 26.15 7.09
N LEU A 12 -9.29 25.70 7.20
CA LEU A 12 -8.09 26.54 7.06
C LEU A 12 -7.86 27.02 5.61
N ALA A 13 -8.72 26.59 4.67
CA ALA A 13 -8.60 26.94 3.26
C ALA A 13 -8.50 28.45 3.00
N PRO A 14 -9.26 29.36 3.64
CA PRO A 14 -9.13 30.80 3.38
C PRO A 14 -7.73 31.35 3.66
N TYR A 15 -7.06 30.82 4.68
CA TYR A 15 -5.74 31.28 5.14
C TYR A 15 -4.55 30.72 4.35
N ALA A 16 -4.78 29.68 3.53
CA ALA A 16 -3.72 29.09 2.72
C ALA A 16 -3.35 29.96 1.51
N ARG A 17 -2.04 30.06 1.22
CA ARG A 17 -1.53 30.74 0.02
C ARG A 17 -2.12 30.13 -1.24
N HIS A 18 -2.38 30.96 -2.25
CA HIS A 18 -2.92 30.49 -3.54
C HIS A 18 -2.03 29.44 -4.22
N SER A 19 -0.71 29.56 -4.11
CA SER A 19 0.23 28.56 -4.63
C SER A 19 0.06 27.19 -3.95
N THR A 20 -0.14 27.18 -2.63
CA THR A 20 -0.40 25.95 -1.87
C THR A 20 -1.73 25.31 -2.27
N LYS A 21 -2.79 26.11 -2.42
CA LYS A 21 -4.10 25.64 -2.92
C LYS A 21 -3.98 25.01 -4.31
N ASN A 22 -3.16 25.59 -5.18
CA ASN A 22 -2.93 25.08 -6.53
C ASN A 22 -2.22 23.72 -6.51
N LEU A 23 -1.16 23.59 -5.72
CA LEU A 23 -0.42 22.33 -5.57
C LEU A 23 -1.30 21.24 -4.94
N PHE A 24 -2.09 21.59 -3.92
CA PHE A 24 -3.05 20.68 -3.32
C PHE A 24 -4.09 20.21 -4.35
N GLY A 25 -4.61 21.10 -5.19
CA GLY A 25 -5.54 20.73 -6.26
C GLY A 25 -4.94 19.72 -7.24
N TRP A 26 -3.69 19.92 -7.66
CA TRP A 26 -2.99 18.94 -8.52
C TRP A 26 -2.77 17.60 -7.83
N LEU A 27 -2.28 17.60 -6.58
CA LEU A 27 -2.09 16.37 -5.80
C LEU A 27 -3.40 15.61 -5.60
N GLN A 28 -4.45 16.32 -5.19
CA GLN A 28 -5.76 15.72 -4.97
C GLN A 28 -6.28 15.06 -6.25
N TRP A 29 -6.12 15.71 -7.40
CA TRP A 29 -6.59 15.18 -8.67
C TRP A 29 -5.80 13.93 -9.09
N VAL A 30 -4.46 14.01 -9.06
CA VAL A 30 -3.59 12.90 -9.43
C VAL A 30 -3.83 11.68 -8.53
N VAL A 31 -3.89 11.88 -7.21
CA VAL A 31 -4.05 10.80 -6.24
C VAL A 31 -5.47 10.21 -6.28
N LYS A 32 -6.52 11.04 -6.22
CA LYS A 32 -7.90 10.53 -6.15
C LYS A 32 -8.38 9.87 -7.44
N CYS A 33 -7.85 10.29 -8.59
CA CYS A 33 -8.19 9.70 -9.87
C CYS A 33 -7.19 8.64 -10.35
N ASN A 34 -6.20 8.29 -9.52
CA ASN A 34 -5.14 7.33 -9.85
C ASN A 34 -4.48 7.62 -11.22
N LEU A 35 -4.09 8.88 -11.44
CA LEU A 35 -3.48 9.33 -12.69
C LEU A 35 -1.95 9.27 -12.60
N LEU A 36 -1.29 9.15 -13.75
CA LEU A 36 0.16 9.31 -13.84
C LEU A 36 0.57 10.71 -13.37
N ILE A 37 1.71 10.84 -12.68
CA ILE A 37 2.23 12.13 -12.22
C ILE A 37 2.49 13.08 -13.42
N SER A 38 2.87 12.54 -14.57
CA SER A 38 3.04 13.29 -15.83
C SER A 38 1.77 13.98 -16.34
N PHE A 39 0.61 13.63 -15.80
CA PHE A 39 -0.66 14.28 -16.12
C PHE A 39 -0.64 15.79 -15.86
N CYS A 40 0.12 16.27 -14.87
CA CYS A 40 0.18 17.70 -14.55
C CYS A 40 0.82 18.56 -15.66
N GLU A 41 1.58 17.94 -16.57
CA GLU A 41 2.19 18.59 -17.74
C GLU A 41 1.45 18.28 -19.05
N ASN A 42 0.36 17.51 -18.99
CA ASN A 42 -0.41 17.15 -20.17
C ASN A 42 -1.08 18.40 -20.80
N LYS A 43 -0.84 18.64 -22.09
CA LYS A 43 -1.35 19.82 -22.80
C LYS A 43 -2.88 19.95 -22.77
N LEU A 44 -3.61 18.84 -22.86
CA LEU A 44 -5.07 18.85 -22.78
C LEU A 44 -5.55 19.12 -21.36
N ALA A 45 -4.94 18.49 -20.36
CA ALA A 45 -5.25 18.75 -18.95
C ALA A 45 -5.05 20.22 -18.60
N LEU A 46 -3.92 20.81 -19.03
CA LEU A 46 -3.61 22.22 -18.86
C LEU A 46 -4.59 23.16 -19.58
N ARG A 47 -5.14 22.75 -20.73
CA ARG A 47 -6.12 23.55 -21.48
C ARG A 47 -7.48 23.64 -20.78
N TYR A 48 -7.89 22.57 -20.09
CA TYR A 48 -9.25 22.47 -19.52
C TYR A 48 -9.30 22.68 -18.00
N THR A 49 -8.16 22.79 -17.34
CA THR A 49 -8.08 23.04 -15.89
C THR A 49 -8.06 24.53 -15.55
N ARG A 50 -8.53 24.85 -14.33
CA ARG A 50 -8.34 26.17 -13.71
C ARG A 50 -7.06 26.27 -12.88
N LEU A 51 -6.36 25.14 -12.70
CA LEU A 51 -5.11 25.08 -11.96
C LEU A 51 -3.97 25.68 -12.79
N LYS A 52 -3.11 26.48 -12.14
CA LYS A 52 -1.89 26.98 -12.78
C LYS A 52 -0.97 25.79 -13.12
N PRO A 53 -0.29 25.81 -14.28
CA PRO A 53 0.64 24.76 -14.67
C PRO A 53 1.70 24.50 -13.59
N VAL A 54 2.05 23.23 -13.38
CA VAL A 54 3.12 22.80 -12.49
C VAL A 54 3.96 21.74 -13.19
N SER A 55 5.26 21.69 -12.88
CA SER A 55 6.11 20.62 -13.38
C SER A 55 5.94 19.34 -12.58
N VAL A 56 6.20 18.20 -13.22
CA VAL A 56 6.26 16.87 -12.59
C VAL A 56 7.18 16.90 -11.39
N GLU A 57 8.34 17.54 -11.53
CA GLU A 57 9.33 17.65 -10.47
C GLU A 57 8.82 18.45 -9.27
N THR A 58 8.06 19.52 -9.50
CA THR A 58 7.44 20.30 -8.42
C THR A 58 6.37 19.48 -7.70
N LEU A 59 5.54 18.76 -8.47
CA LEU A 59 4.48 17.93 -7.91
C LEU A 59 5.06 16.76 -7.09
N ARG A 60 6.12 16.11 -7.58
CA ARG A 60 6.84 15.05 -6.88
C ARG A 60 7.41 15.51 -5.53
N ARG A 61 8.16 16.62 -5.49
CA ARG A 61 8.68 17.19 -4.22
C ARG A 61 7.57 17.54 -3.24
N THR A 62 6.44 18.02 -3.76
CA THR A 62 5.27 18.32 -2.93
C THR A 62 4.70 17.03 -2.36
N MET A 63 4.57 15.98 -3.18
CA MET A 63 4.11 14.65 -2.75
C MET A 63 5.01 14.09 -1.65
N GLU A 64 6.33 14.10 -1.81
CA GLU A 64 7.30 13.68 -0.78
C GLU A 64 7.15 14.46 0.53
N THR A 65 6.85 15.75 0.45
CA THR A 65 6.64 16.60 1.63
C THR A 65 5.32 16.28 2.32
N VAL A 66 4.27 15.97 1.56
CA VAL A 66 2.99 15.49 2.09
C VAL A 66 3.17 14.11 2.72
N THR A 67 3.86 13.18 2.07
CA THR A 67 4.19 11.85 2.60
C THR A 67 4.86 11.96 3.97
N ARG A 68 5.93 12.77 4.10
CA ARG A 68 6.58 13.02 5.39
C ARG A 68 5.67 13.61 6.46
N SER A 69 4.69 14.41 6.05
CA SER A 69 3.71 14.99 6.99
C SER A 69 2.68 13.95 7.45
N VAL A 70 2.28 13.05 6.56
CA VAL A 70 1.42 11.90 6.87
C VAL A 70 2.15 10.91 7.76
N GLU A 71 3.40 10.56 7.45
CA GLU A 71 4.26 9.68 8.27
C GLU A 71 4.34 10.19 9.71
N ARG A 72 4.60 11.48 9.93
CA ARG A 72 4.61 12.09 11.27
C ARG A 72 3.24 12.04 11.96
N SER A 73 2.16 12.21 11.22
CA SER A 73 0.81 12.14 11.78
C SER A 73 0.49 10.71 12.22
N VAL A 74 0.83 9.73 11.39
CA VAL A 74 0.71 8.30 11.69
C VAL A 74 1.61 7.91 12.87
N ALA A 75 2.85 8.42 12.92
CA ALA A 75 3.78 8.21 14.03
C ALA A 75 3.20 8.63 15.39
N ALA A 76 2.49 9.78 15.41
CA ALA A 76 1.83 10.31 16.59
C ALA A 76 0.56 9.53 16.98
N GLU A 77 -0.09 8.90 16.00
CA GLU A 77 -1.30 8.10 16.21
C GLU A 77 -0.98 6.69 16.71
N ILE A 78 0.10 6.08 16.22
CA ILE A 78 0.50 4.73 16.60
C ILE A 78 0.88 4.69 18.10
N PRO A 79 0.28 3.80 18.90
CA PRO A 79 0.61 3.67 20.32
C PRO A 79 2.00 3.06 20.55
N GLU A 80 2.38 2.91 21.82
CA GLU A 80 3.64 2.26 22.20
C GLU A 80 3.63 0.75 21.90
N LYS A 81 2.46 0.09 21.94
CA LYS A 81 2.33 -1.33 21.61
C LYS A 81 1.48 -1.49 20.37
N PHE A 82 2.05 -2.09 19.32
CA PHE A 82 1.36 -2.31 18.05
C PHE A 82 1.76 -3.66 17.45
N GLY A 83 0.99 -4.15 16.49
CA GLY A 83 1.37 -5.27 15.63
C GLY A 83 1.67 -4.82 14.21
N LEU A 84 2.45 -5.63 13.48
CA LEU A 84 2.72 -5.39 12.06
C LEU A 84 2.04 -6.44 11.18
N ILE A 85 1.32 -5.97 10.19
CA ILE A 85 0.70 -6.81 9.16
C ILE A 85 1.43 -6.58 7.86
N PHE A 86 1.77 -7.67 7.17
CA PHE A 86 2.41 -7.65 5.87
C PHE A 86 1.41 -8.07 4.80
N ASP A 87 1.43 -7.39 3.66
CA ASP A 87 0.79 -7.84 2.44
C ASP A 87 1.81 -7.83 1.31
N GLY A 88 2.01 -8.98 0.68
CA GLY A 88 3.03 -9.16 -0.35
C GLY A 88 2.39 -9.50 -1.67
N TRP A 89 2.78 -8.81 -2.74
CA TRP A 89 2.39 -9.14 -4.10
C TRP A 89 3.61 -9.10 -5.01
N SER A 90 3.53 -9.83 -6.12
CA SER A 90 4.56 -9.83 -7.15
C SER A 90 3.95 -9.30 -8.42
N HIS A 91 4.67 -8.42 -9.11
CA HIS A 91 4.31 -8.01 -10.47
C HIS A 91 5.55 -8.13 -11.35
N HIS A 92 5.46 -8.99 -12.36
CA HIS A 92 6.61 -9.43 -13.16
C HIS A 92 7.74 -10.02 -12.29
N SER A 93 8.94 -9.47 -12.38
CA SER A 93 10.13 -9.88 -11.63
C SER A 93 10.26 -9.18 -10.28
N GLU A 94 9.36 -8.25 -9.95
CA GLU A 94 9.45 -7.45 -8.73
C GLU A 94 8.51 -7.98 -7.66
N HIS A 95 9.06 -8.17 -6.46
CA HIS A 95 8.30 -8.44 -5.25
C HIS A 95 8.10 -7.14 -4.48
N TYR A 96 6.86 -6.89 -4.10
CA TYR A 96 6.45 -5.77 -3.28
C TYR A 96 5.88 -6.28 -1.97
N VAL A 97 6.17 -5.55 -0.90
CA VAL A 97 5.60 -5.81 0.42
C VAL A 97 5.08 -4.49 0.95
N ALA A 98 3.80 -4.43 1.29
CA ALA A 98 3.21 -3.38 2.11
C ALA A 98 3.23 -3.79 3.58
N VAL A 99 3.42 -2.80 4.45
CA VAL A 99 3.45 -2.96 5.90
C VAL A 99 2.31 -2.14 6.49
N PHE A 100 1.65 -2.64 7.53
CA PHE A 100 0.55 -1.93 8.21
C PHE A 100 0.75 -2.02 9.71
N ALA A 101 0.53 -0.91 10.43
CA ALA A 101 0.46 -0.92 11.88
C ALA A 101 -0.97 -1.28 12.30
N CYS A 102 -1.10 -2.22 13.24
CA CYS A 102 -2.38 -2.66 13.79
C CYS A 102 -2.37 -2.48 15.31
N TYR A 103 -3.38 -1.85 15.87
CA TYR A 103 -3.51 -1.62 17.31
C TYR A 103 -4.98 -1.44 17.70
N GLU A 104 -5.26 -1.45 18.99
CA GLU A 104 -6.63 -1.35 19.50
C GLU A 104 -7.23 0.03 19.18
N GLY A 105 -8.42 0.05 18.57
CA GLY A 105 -9.09 1.28 18.12
C GLY A 105 -8.85 1.65 16.66
N SER A 106 -7.96 0.96 15.93
CA SER A 106 -7.82 1.15 14.48
C SER A 106 -8.97 0.43 13.75
N ALA A 107 -10.05 1.15 13.39
CA ALA A 107 -11.14 0.61 12.56
C ALA A 107 -10.63 0.19 11.15
N PHE A 108 -9.60 0.88 10.68
CA PHE A 108 -8.73 0.48 9.58
C PHE A 108 -7.29 0.62 10.07
N PRO A 109 -6.43 -0.42 10.03
CA PRO A 109 -5.04 -0.30 10.45
C PRO A 109 -4.36 0.78 9.60
N PRO A 110 -3.78 1.85 10.19
CA PRO A 110 -3.09 2.86 9.40
C PRO A 110 -1.98 2.18 8.59
N ALA A 111 -2.01 2.41 7.28
CA ALA A 111 -1.01 1.91 6.37
C ALA A 111 0.33 2.59 6.67
N LEU A 112 1.29 1.81 7.14
CA LEU A 112 2.69 2.22 7.19
C LEU A 112 3.22 2.05 5.77
N HIS A 113 3.25 3.11 4.97
CA HIS A 113 3.84 3.01 3.64
C HIS A 113 5.31 2.58 3.78
N ALA A 114 5.56 1.34 3.39
CA ALA A 114 6.89 0.83 3.14
C ALA A 114 6.75 0.01 1.87
N LEU A 115 7.33 0.50 0.78
CA LEU A 115 7.52 -0.26 -0.44
C LEU A 115 8.88 -0.92 -0.31
N LEU A 116 8.92 -2.19 0.10
CA LEU A 116 10.12 -2.99 -0.08
C LEU A 116 10.19 -3.30 -1.58
N VAL A 117 11.01 -2.53 -2.30
CA VAL A 117 11.38 -2.84 -3.68
C VAL A 117 12.48 -3.90 -3.60
N SER A 118 12.16 -5.04 -4.18
CA SER A 118 13.07 -6.11 -4.53
C SER A 118 14.16 -5.59 -5.49
N ASP A 119 15.21 -4.93 -4.97
CA ASP A 119 16.43 -4.73 -5.74
C ASP A 119 17.18 -6.08 -5.83
N GLU A 120 17.67 -6.43 -7.02
CA GLU A 120 18.39 -7.69 -7.29
C GLU A 120 19.66 -7.86 -6.42
N THR A 121 20.07 -6.79 -5.74
CA THR A 121 21.22 -6.73 -4.85
C THR A 121 20.91 -7.03 -3.37
N VAL A 122 19.63 -7.11 -2.98
CA VAL A 122 19.21 -7.32 -1.59
C VAL A 122 18.87 -8.79 -1.37
N ASP A 123 19.54 -9.44 -0.43
CA ASP A 123 19.20 -10.78 -0.01
C ASP A 123 17.77 -10.78 0.56
N PHE A 124 16.82 -11.55 0.03
CA PHE A 124 15.45 -11.67 0.56
C PHE A 124 15.38 -12.43 1.91
N SER A 125 16.46 -12.38 2.69
CA SER A 125 16.56 -13.03 3.97
C SER A 125 15.60 -12.38 4.98
N ALA A 126 15.25 -13.12 6.03
CA ALA A 126 14.46 -12.52 7.11
C ALA A 126 15.26 -11.42 7.83
N ALA A 127 16.59 -11.52 7.84
CA ALA A 127 17.49 -10.57 8.51
C ALA A 127 17.54 -9.22 7.79
N SER A 128 17.61 -9.19 6.46
CA SER A 128 17.57 -7.96 5.67
C SER A 128 16.21 -7.25 5.83
N HIS A 129 15.11 -8.00 5.77
CA HIS A 129 13.77 -7.47 6.02
C HIS A 129 13.65 -6.90 7.43
N GLN A 130 14.20 -7.57 8.46
CA GLN A 130 14.23 -7.03 9.82
C GLN A 130 15.02 -5.72 9.89
N ALA A 131 16.22 -5.66 9.31
CA ALA A 131 17.05 -4.46 9.31
C ALA A 131 16.36 -3.29 8.60
N PHE A 132 15.74 -3.56 7.45
CA PHE A 132 14.93 -2.57 6.73
C PHE A 132 13.79 -2.05 7.60
N LEU A 133 13.00 -2.95 8.21
CA LEU A 133 11.89 -2.58 9.08
C LEU A 133 12.33 -1.76 10.28
N ALA A 134 13.41 -2.16 10.96
CA ALA A 134 13.98 -1.40 12.06
C ALA A 134 14.38 0.01 11.64
N SER A 135 15.02 0.15 10.47
CA SER A 135 15.44 1.45 9.95
C SER A 135 14.26 2.35 9.58
N MET A 136 13.22 1.79 8.95
CA MET A 136 12.02 2.50 8.54
C MET A 136 11.19 2.94 9.75
N LEU A 137 10.97 2.06 10.72
CA LEU A 137 10.24 2.40 11.95
C LEU A 137 10.94 3.50 12.74
N ALA A 138 12.27 3.42 12.88
CA ALA A 138 13.03 4.42 13.63
C ALA A 138 13.06 5.78 12.91
N ARG A 139 13.34 5.77 11.61
CA ARG A 139 13.51 7.00 10.80
C ARG A 139 12.20 7.72 10.54
N ASP A 140 11.17 6.99 10.13
CA ASP A 140 9.95 7.58 9.56
C ASP A 140 8.83 7.70 10.62
N TYR A 141 8.81 6.78 11.60
CA TYR A 141 7.72 6.67 12.57
C TYR A 141 8.15 6.85 14.04
N GLN A 142 9.44 7.00 14.32
CA GLN A 142 9.99 7.09 15.69
C GLN A 142 9.55 5.90 16.57
N LYS A 143 9.47 4.70 15.97
CA LYS A 143 9.10 3.44 16.64
C LYS A 143 10.25 2.44 16.61
N SER A 144 10.20 1.48 17.54
CA SER A 144 11.11 0.34 17.63
C SER A 144 10.41 -0.96 17.24
N LEU A 145 11.18 -1.97 16.81
CA LEU A 145 10.65 -3.34 16.67
C LEU A 145 10.31 -3.97 18.02
N GLU A 146 10.94 -3.53 19.12
CA GLU A 146 10.65 -4.01 20.48
C GLU A 146 9.24 -3.65 20.95
N GLN A 147 8.68 -2.60 20.38
CA GLN A 147 7.30 -2.15 20.60
C GLN A 147 6.27 -3.02 19.83
N CYS A 148 6.75 -3.92 18.97
CA CYS A 148 5.92 -4.81 18.20
C CYS A 148 5.53 -6.05 19.02
N ILE A 149 4.24 -6.25 19.27
CA ILE A 149 3.73 -7.38 20.07
C ILE A 149 3.36 -8.60 19.23
N PHE A 150 3.10 -8.42 17.93
CA PHE A 150 2.81 -9.53 17.01
C PHE A 150 3.11 -9.16 15.56
N LEU A 151 3.38 -10.16 14.71
CA LEU A 151 3.40 -9.96 13.27
C LEU A 151 2.78 -11.08 12.44
N ARG A 152 2.40 -10.74 11.20
CA ARG A 152 1.86 -11.67 10.20
C ARG A 152 2.93 -12.19 9.22
N ASN A 153 4.12 -12.53 9.72
CA ASN A 153 5.15 -13.22 8.95
C ASN A 153 5.89 -14.21 9.84
N ARG A 154 5.80 -15.51 9.54
CA ARG A 154 6.35 -16.57 10.40
C ARG A 154 7.86 -16.43 10.60
N ARG A 155 8.61 -16.15 9.53
CA ARG A 155 10.08 -16.07 9.60
C ARG A 155 10.51 -14.86 10.43
N LEU A 156 9.90 -13.70 10.21
CA LEU A 156 10.19 -12.50 10.99
C LEU A 156 9.75 -12.66 12.45
N ALA A 157 8.58 -13.24 12.71
CA ALA A 157 8.08 -13.47 14.08
C ALA A 157 9.04 -14.33 14.91
N THR A 158 9.59 -15.39 14.32
CA THR A 158 10.62 -16.21 14.96
C THR A 158 11.94 -15.45 15.15
N LEU A 159 12.33 -14.63 14.18
CA LEU A 159 13.59 -13.89 14.21
C LEU A 159 13.61 -12.80 15.30
N ILE A 160 12.49 -12.10 15.50
CA ILE A 160 12.38 -11.02 16.49
C ILE A 160 11.68 -11.45 17.79
N ASP A 161 11.38 -12.73 17.93
CA ASP A 161 10.76 -13.36 19.10
C ASP A 161 9.42 -12.72 19.54
N VAL A 162 8.46 -12.60 18.61
CA VAL A 162 7.13 -12.07 18.88
C VAL A 162 6.02 -13.01 18.41
N LEU A 163 4.78 -12.75 18.86
CA LEU A 163 3.64 -13.58 18.51
C LEU A 163 3.38 -13.59 16.99
N LEU A 164 3.20 -14.79 16.42
CA LEU A 164 2.75 -14.95 15.03
C LEU A 164 1.23 -14.94 14.95
N VAL A 165 0.67 -13.97 14.24
CA VAL A 165 -0.75 -14.00 13.85
C VAL A 165 -0.88 -14.60 12.45
N GLY A 166 -1.56 -15.74 12.36
CA GLY A 166 -1.79 -16.43 11.10
C GLY A 166 -2.73 -15.67 10.16
N CYS A 167 -2.41 -15.70 8.87
CA CYS A 167 -3.26 -15.15 7.82
C CYS A 167 -4.52 -16.02 7.61
N ALA A 168 -5.71 -15.48 7.90
CA ALA A 168 -6.97 -16.21 7.70
C ALA A 168 -7.23 -16.58 6.23
N SER A 169 -6.98 -15.66 5.28
CA SER A 169 -7.14 -15.93 3.86
C SER A 169 -6.17 -17.00 3.36
N HIS A 170 -4.93 -17.03 3.87
CA HIS A 170 -3.98 -18.08 3.54
C HIS A 170 -4.42 -19.44 4.10
N ARG A 171 -4.92 -19.49 5.35
CA ARG A 171 -5.47 -20.72 5.93
C ARG A 171 -6.66 -21.24 5.12
N LEU A 172 -7.55 -20.35 4.71
CA LEU A 172 -8.67 -20.69 3.83
C LEU A 172 -8.18 -21.18 2.47
N ASN A 173 -7.23 -20.48 1.85
CA ASN A 173 -6.65 -20.90 0.57
C ASN A 173 -6.05 -22.31 0.67
N ARG A 174 -5.31 -22.61 1.74
CA ARG A 174 -4.79 -23.97 1.96
C ARG A 174 -5.89 -25.01 2.12
N ALA A 175 -6.96 -24.69 2.85
CA ALA A 175 -8.09 -25.59 3.01
C ALA A 175 -8.81 -25.84 1.67
N VAL A 176 -8.99 -24.79 0.86
CA VAL A 176 -9.55 -24.88 -0.49
C VAL A 176 -8.63 -25.72 -1.40
N THR A 177 -7.32 -25.47 -1.42
CA THR A 177 -6.36 -26.27 -2.19
C THR A 177 -6.41 -27.75 -1.79
N ALA A 178 -6.50 -28.05 -0.49
CA ALA A 178 -6.60 -29.42 -0.01
C ALA A 178 -7.93 -30.09 -0.39
N ARG A 179 -9.02 -29.33 -0.50
CA ARG A 179 -10.30 -29.86 -0.98
C ARG A 179 -10.27 -30.09 -2.49
N LEU A 180 -9.66 -29.16 -3.23
CA LEU A 180 -9.55 -29.22 -4.68
C LEU A 180 -8.55 -30.27 -5.17
N SER A 181 -7.62 -30.74 -4.33
CA SER A 181 -6.73 -31.85 -4.71
C SER A 181 -7.50 -33.15 -5.00
N GLU A 182 -8.72 -33.30 -4.50
CA GLU A 182 -9.60 -34.44 -4.82
C GLU A 182 -10.04 -34.44 -6.31
N CYS A 183 -10.07 -33.28 -6.96
CA CYS A 183 -10.39 -33.12 -8.38
C CYS A 183 -9.22 -32.54 -9.18
N GLY A 184 -7.98 -32.87 -8.78
CA GLY A 184 -6.76 -32.33 -9.39
C GLY A 184 -6.68 -32.53 -10.91
N GLU A 185 -7.09 -33.70 -11.42
CA GLU A 185 -7.06 -34.01 -12.86
C GLU A 185 -7.96 -33.07 -13.67
N ASP A 186 -9.16 -32.76 -13.18
CA ASP A 186 -10.09 -31.83 -13.83
C ASP A 186 -9.53 -30.39 -13.82
N ILE A 187 -8.86 -30.01 -12.73
CA ILE A 187 -8.22 -28.69 -12.59
C ILE A 187 -7.04 -28.57 -13.56
N ASP A 188 -6.22 -29.60 -13.72
CA ASP A 188 -5.10 -29.62 -14.66
C ASP A 188 -5.59 -29.54 -16.11
N LEU A 189 -6.71 -30.22 -16.41
CA LEU A 189 -7.37 -30.13 -17.72
C LEU A 189 -7.88 -28.70 -17.97
N LEU A 190 -8.56 -28.10 -16.98
CA LEU A 190 -9.03 -26.72 -17.05
C LEU A 190 -7.87 -25.73 -17.22
N GLN A 191 -6.78 -25.90 -16.47
CA GLN A 191 -5.60 -25.05 -16.60
C GLN A 191 -4.99 -25.18 -18.00
N THR A 192 -4.84 -26.39 -18.51
CA THR A 192 -4.34 -26.65 -19.87
C THR A 192 -5.22 -25.97 -20.92
N LEU A 193 -6.54 -26.08 -20.77
CA LEU A 193 -7.52 -25.41 -21.62
C LEU A 193 -7.37 -23.89 -21.54
N MET A 194 -7.33 -23.33 -20.32
CA MET A 194 -7.20 -21.89 -20.09
C MET A 194 -5.92 -21.33 -20.70
N VAL A 195 -4.77 -22.00 -20.53
CA VAL A 195 -3.49 -21.60 -21.14
C VAL A 195 -3.58 -21.61 -22.66
N LYS A 196 -4.19 -22.65 -23.26
CA LYS A 196 -4.40 -22.71 -24.72
C LYS A 196 -5.31 -21.58 -25.20
N LEU A 197 -6.41 -21.33 -24.50
CA LEU A 197 -7.38 -20.29 -24.84
C LEU A 197 -6.83 -18.87 -24.64
N TRP A 198 -5.88 -18.69 -23.74
CA TRP A 198 -5.21 -17.42 -23.48
C TRP A 198 -4.22 -17.02 -24.59
N THR A 199 -3.85 -17.95 -25.49
CA THR A 199 -3.07 -17.59 -26.69
C THR A 199 -3.85 -16.63 -27.59
N LEU A 200 -3.16 -15.63 -28.16
CA LEU A 200 -3.75 -14.56 -28.98
C LEU A 200 -4.70 -15.08 -30.08
N HIS A 201 -4.37 -16.20 -30.72
CA HIS A 201 -5.17 -16.80 -31.79
C HIS A 201 -6.52 -17.37 -31.30
N HIS A 202 -6.56 -17.97 -30.10
CA HIS A 202 -7.77 -18.57 -29.55
C HIS A 202 -8.62 -17.54 -28.80
N SER A 203 -7.97 -16.59 -28.10
CA SER A 203 -8.67 -15.48 -27.43
C SER A 203 -9.48 -14.63 -28.42
N ALA A 204 -8.97 -14.42 -29.65
CA ALA A 204 -9.69 -13.70 -30.70
C ALA A 204 -10.98 -14.42 -31.13
N LYS A 205 -10.98 -15.76 -31.19
CA LYS A 205 -12.17 -16.57 -31.51
C LYS A 205 -13.20 -16.57 -30.37
N LEU A 206 -12.75 -16.41 -29.12
CA LEU A 206 -13.63 -16.36 -27.95
C LEU A 206 -14.35 -15.01 -27.78
N ARG A 207 -13.83 -13.91 -28.33
CA ARG A 207 -14.51 -12.59 -28.28
C ARG A 207 -15.89 -12.60 -28.95
N VAL A 208 -16.15 -13.55 -29.85
CA VAL A 208 -17.45 -13.73 -30.52
C VAL A 208 -18.54 -14.23 -29.55
N PHE A 209 -18.14 -14.78 -28.38
CA PHE A 209 -19.06 -15.34 -27.39
C PHE A 209 -19.21 -14.47 -26.12
N GLN A 210 -18.51 -13.34 -26.03
CA GLN A 210 -18.65 -12.37 -24.94
C GLN A 210 -19.64 -11.27 -25.36
N ASN A 211 -20.93 -11.51 -25.11
CA ASN A 211 -21.97 -10.47 -25.13
C ASN A 211 -22.04 -9.77 -23.77
#